data_AF-A0A8B8JL15-F1
#
_entry.id   AF-A0A8B8JL15-F1
#
_cell.length_a   1.000
_cell.length_b   1.000
_cell.length_c   1.000
_cell.angle_alpha   90.00
_cell.angle_beta   90.00
_cell.angle_gamma   90.00
#
_symmetry.space_group_name_H-M   'P 1'
#
loop_
_entity.id
_entity.type
_entity.pdbx_description
1 polymer ?
#
loop_
_entity_poly.entity_id
_entity_poly.type
_entity_poly.pdbx_seq_one_letter_code
_entity_poly.pdbx_strand_id
1 'polypeptide(L)'
;MSEELSVMEDSQNLSLFYECGIYFFEDSNAVFMDPVRVLNRSYNRFRVSPSNYYSRFFKSPIPNPVSTATSSPAKRKRKRKPKEPPPLNQREQIALQRHNEARPLLLEAQERLVKSNELLDALSTFRSDSRGTVRECEGSQHSFVQLGREAPLLEVTLNSRVCHPDADPHHPPNDFEESPSVCCEQRVLPAFNNLVANDTKDDVVAEILNNHYIIPRESCFYMSDLRQIRNLLPAAHADSGFNLIIVDPPWENASAHQKSRYPTLPNRYFLSLPIKQLTHTEGALVALWVTNREKLRSFVERELFPAWGVSFAANFYWLKVKENGSLICDLDLFHHRPYECLILGYSPGKVSNTNVQPKFKPVKNDRVIMSIPADYSRKPPIADLLLEYIPGLKPPRCIELFAREIMAGWVAWGNEPLCFQDSRYFVKVMDK
;
A
#
# COMPACT_ATOMS: atom_id res chain seq x y z
N MET A 1 -13.40 34.46 -18.63
CA MET A 1 -12.35 33.74 -19.37
C MET A 1 -11.39 32.97 -18.48
N SER A 2 -10.55 33.58 -17.62
CA SER A 2 -9.62 32.82 -16.76
C SER A 2 -10.31 32.04 -15.61
N GLU A 3 -11.33 32.62 -14.97
CA GLU A 3 -12.14 31.89 -13.96
C GLU A 3 -13.01 30.79 -14.57
N GLU A 4 -13.59 31.01 -15.76
CA GLU A 4 -14.41 29.99 -16.43
C GLU A 4 -13.59 28.79 -16.93
N LEU A 5 -12.33 29.01 -17.34
CA LEU A 5 -11.41 27.94 -17.69
C LEU A 5 -11.01 27.12 -16.46
N SER A 6 -10.69 27.77 -15.33
CA SER A 6 -10.33 27.04 -14.11
C SER A 6 -11.49 26.23 -13.55
N VAL A 7 -12.73 26.75 -13.60
CA VAL A 7 -13.93 26.01 -13.13
C VAL A 7 -14.24 24.80 -14.02
N MET A 8 -14.04 24.90 -15.34
CA MET A 8 -14.23 23.76 -16.25
C MET A 8 -13.14 22.68 -16.07
N GLU A 9 -11.90 23.06 -15.77
CA GLU A 9 -10.78 22.13 -15.56
C GLU A 9 -10.82 21.47 -14.17
N ASP A 10 -11.20 22.21 -13.12
CA ASP A 10 -11.44 21.63 -11.78
C ASP A 10 -12.55 20.56 -11.81
N SER A 11 -13.60 20.80 -12.58
CA SER A 11 -14.67 19.81 -12.83
C SER A 11 -14.17 18.55 -13.54
N GLN A 12 -13.22 18.67 -14.48
CA GLN A 12 -12.59 17.52 -15.13
C GLN A 12 -11.69 16.74 -14.18
N ASN A 13 -10.88 17.43 -13.37
CA ASN A 13 -10.02 16.80 -12.35
C ASN A 13 -10.86 16.07 -11.28
N LEU A 14 -12.01 16.63 -10.91
CA LEU A 14 -12.93 16.01 -9.98
C LEU A 14 -13.63 14.77 -10.60
N SER A 15 -14.02 14.84 -11.87
CA SER A 15 -14.54 13.69 -12.62
C SER A 15 -13.50 12.55 -12.67
N LEU A 16 -12.26 12.87 -13.01
CA LEU A 16 -11.15 11.91 -13.00
C LEU A 16 -10.91 11.32 -11.60
N PHE A 17 -11.01 12.15 -10.55
CA PHE A 17 -10.92 11.69 -9.17
C PHE A 17 -12.04 10.70 -8.81
N TYR A 18 -13.28 10.93 -9.27
CA TYR A 18 -14.37 9.98 -9.05
C TYR A 18 -14.14 8.64 -9.77
N GLU A 19 -13.52 8.66 -10.95
CA GLU A 19 -13.23 7.48 -11.76
C GLU A 19 -12.03 6.68 -11.24
N CYS A 20 -10.88 7.34 -11.03
CA CYS A 20 -9.63 6.67 -10.71
C CYS A 20 -9.19 6.79 -9.23
N GLY A 21 -9.79 7.71 -8.46
CA GLY A 21 -9.39 7.98 -7.08
C GLY A 21 -8.15 8.87 -6.94
N ILE A 22 -7.69 9.52 -8.02
CA ILE A 22 -6.53 10.42 -8.01
C ILE A 22 -6.95 11.79 -8.51
N TYR A 23 -6.68 12.81 -7.72
CA TYR A 23 -6.86 14.22 -8.06
C TYR A 23 -5.48 14.85 -8.27
N PHE A 24 -5.27 15.40 -9.46
CA PHE A 24 -4.02 16.08 -9.81
C PHE A 24 -4.18 17.58 -9.59
N PHE A 25 -3.24 18.20 -8.89
CA PHE A 25 -3.24 19.65 -8.74
C PHE A 25 -2.47 20.29 -9.90
N GLU A 26 -3.08 21.29 -10.53
CA GLU A 26 -2.47 22.01 -11.64
C GLU A 26 -1.17 22.71 -11.25
N ASP A 27 -0.24 22.77 -12.20
CA ASP A 27 1.08 23.36 -12.05
C ASP A 27 1.78 22.97 -10.74
N SER A 28 1.59 21.70 -10.35
CA SER A 28 2.12 21.16 -9.10
C SER A 28 2.61 19.73 -9.29
N ASN A 29 3.64 19.39 -8.52
CA ASN A 29 4.06 18.00 -8.32
C ASN A 29 3.25 17.32 -7.20
N ALA A 30 2.14 17.93 -6.76
CA ALA A 30 1.27 17.37 -5.74
C ALA A 30 0.08 16.62 -6.36
N VAL A 31 -0.33 15.53 -5.72
CA VAL A 31 -1.56 14.80 -6.03
C VAL A 31 -2.25 14.42 -4.74
N PHE A 32 -3.59 14.33 -4.76
CA PHE A 32 -4.35 13.68 -3.71
C PHE A 32 -4.82 12.31 -4.22
N MET A 33 -4.68 11.29 -3.38
CA MET A 33 -5.12 9.93 -3.69
C MET A 33 -6.09 9.47 -2.62
N ASP A 34 -7.24 8.93 -3.06
CA ASP A 34 -8.11 8.11 -2.23
C ASP A 34 -7.83 6.62 -2.51
N PRO A 35 -7.07 5.95 -1.61
CA PRO A 35 -6.79 4.54 -1.74
C PRO A 35 -8.01 3.65 -1.95
N VAL A 36 -9.16 3.96 -1.33
CA VAL A 36 -10.34 3.08 -1.43
C VAL A 36 -10.88 3.05 -2.86
N ARG A 37 -11.01 4.22 -3.50
CA ARG A 37 -11.38 4.30 -4.93
C ARG A 37 -10.35 3.62 -5.82
N VAL A 38 -9.05 3.82 -5.57
CA VAL A 38 -7.99 3.17 -6.36
C VAL A 38 -8.09 1.64 -6.24
N LEU A 39 -8.20 1.12 -5.02
CA LEU A 39 -8.28 -0.32 -4.76
C LEU A 39 -9.55 -0.94 -5.36
N ASN A 40 -10.70 -0.25 -5.29
CA ASN A 40 -11.97 -0.76 -5.80
C ASN A 40 -11.96 -1.01 -7.32
N ARG A 41 -11.03 -0.42 -8.08
CA ARG A 41 -10.84 -0.77 -9.50
C ARG A 41 -10.25 -2.17 -9.71
N SER A 42 -9.66 -2.78 -8.67
CA SER A 42 -9.11 -4.14 -8.72
C SER A 42 -10.17 -5.24 -8.54
N TYR A 43 -11.40 -4.88 -8.18
CA TYR A 43 -12.46 -5.83 -7.84
C TYR A 43 -13.69 -5.63 -8.70
N ASN A 44 -14.44 -6.69 -8.96
CA ASN A 44 -15.67 -6.64 -9.76
C ASN A 44 -16.92 -6.88 -8.89
N ARG A 45 -16.87 -7.89 -8.01
CA ARG A 45 -17.96 -8.36 -7.16
C ARG A 45 -17.89 -7.82 -5.74
N PHE A 46 -16.68 -7.47 -5.32
CA PHE A 46 -16.45 -6.90 -4.01
C PHE A 46 -15.98 -5.46 -4.14
N ARG A 47 -16.16 -4.69 -3.08
CA ARG A 47 -15.54 -3.38 -2.92
C ARG A 47 -15.02 -3.24 -1.50
N VAL A 48 -13.84 -2.67 -1.36
CA VAL A 48 -13.26 -2.24 -0.10
C VAL A 48 -14.21 -1.24 0.57
N SER A 49 -14.57 -1.52 1.82
CA SER A 49 -15.40 -0.67 2.66
C SER A 49 -14.58 0.53 3.16
N PRO A 50 -14.98 1.78 2.88
CA PRO A 50 -14.30 2.96 3.43
C PRO A 50 -14.23 2.96 4.95
N SER A 51 -15.29 2.55 5.64
CA SER A 51 -15.36 2.54 7.11
C SER A 51 -14.37 1.54 7.74
N ASN A 52 -14.15 0.40 7.08
CA ASN A 52 -13.21 -0.63 7.53
C ASN A 52 -11.77 -0.27 7.14
N TYR A 53 -11.57 0.32 5.95
CA TYR A 53 -10.27 0.79 5.48
C TYR A 53 -9.69 1.89 6.38
N TYR A 54 -10.48 2.92 6.67
CA TYR A 54 -10.09 4.06 7.52
C TYR A 54 -10.55 3.89 8.97
N SER A 55 -10.55 2.66 9.49
CA SER A 55 -11.08 2.34 10.83
C SER A 55 -10.48 3.18 11.97
N ARG A 56 -9.25 3.68 11.83
CA ARG A 56 -8.59 4.56 12.82
C ARG A 56 -9.19 5.98 12.89
N PHE A 57 -9.85 6.41 11.83
CA PHE A 57 -10.47 7.74 11.71
C PHE A 57 -11.98 7.68 11.89
N PHE A 58 -12.61 6.54 11.54
CA PHE A 58 -14.06 6.35 11.65
C PHE A 58 -14.56 5.68 12.92
N LYS A 59 -13.72 4.95 13.66
CA LYS A 59 -14.13 4.46 14.98
C LYS A 59 -14.23 5.64 15.94
N SER A 60 -15.44 5.90 16.45
CA SER A 60 -15.65 6.83 17.56
C SER A 60 -14.66 6.51 18.69
N PRO A 61 -14.13 7.52 19.40
CA PRO A 61 -13.27 7.26 20.55
C PRO A 61 -14.06 6.40 21.53
N ILE A 62 -13.65 5.14 21.70
CA ILE A 62 -14.06 4.33 22.84
C ILE A 62 -13.68 5.18 24.06
N PRO A 63 -14.62 5.52 24.97
CA PRO A 63 -14.24 6.21 26.19
C PRO A 63 -13.19 5.36 26.89
N ASN A 64 -11.99 5.91 27.08
CA ASN A 64 -10.95 5.26 27.86
C ASN A 64 -11.59 4.75 29.16
N PRO A 65 -11.32 3.52 29.61
CA PRO A 65 -11.77 3.09 30.93
C PRO A 65 -11.26 4.11 31.93
N VAL A 66 -12.21 4.72 32.66
CA VAL A 66 -11.96 5.70 33.71
C VAL A 66 -10.96 5.05 34.66
N SER A 67 -9.71 5.49 34.58
CA SER A 67 -8.72 5.16 35.58
C SER A 67 -9.18 5.85 36.86
N THR A 68 -9.70 5.08 37.81
CA THR A 68 -10.01 5.54 39.17
C THR A 68 -8.70 5.94 39.83
N ALA A 69 -8.30 7.20 39.63
CA ALA A 69 -7.20 7.82 40.32
C ALA A 69 -7.59 8.00 41.80
N THR A 70 -7.20 7.05 42.63
CA THR A 70 -7.15 7.23 44.08
C THR A 70 -6.09 8.29 44.38
N SER A 71 -6.51 9.37 45.03
CA SER A 71 -5.69 10.54 45.36
C SER A 71 -4.70 10.21 46.48
N SER A 72 -3.42 10.04 46.14
CA SER A 72 -2.32 10.11 47.12
C SER A 72 -1.74 11.54 47.19
N PRO A 73 -1.39 12.05 48.39
CA PRO A 73 -1.05 13.47 48.58
C PRO A 73 0.27 13.88 47.92
N ALA A 74 0.27 15.11 47.42
CA ALA A 74 1.28 15.71 46.56
C ALA A 74 2.68 15.79 47.20
N LYS A 75 3.64 15.04 46.64
CA LYS A 75 5.07 15.34 46.81
C LYS A 75 5.44 16.49 45.84
N ARG A 76 5.86 17.62 46.41
CA ARG A 76 6.37 18.82 45.69
C ARG A 76 7.41 18.43 44.63
N LYS A 77 7.04 18.45 43.34
CA LYS A 77 8.00 18.37 42.23
C LYS A 77 8.76 19.69 42.13
N ARG A 78 10.07 19.66 42.40
CA ARG A 78 11.01 20.77 42.13
C ARG A 78 10.88 21.15 40.65
N LYS A 79 10.60 22.43 40.36
CA LYS A 79 10.73 23.04 39.03
C LYS A 79 12.17 22.84 38.54
N ARG A 80 12.41 21.88 37.66
CA ARG A 80 13.68 21.78 36.91
C ARG A 80 13.63 22.86 35.81
N LYS A 81 14.68 23.69 35.74
CA LYS A 81 14.88 24.64 34.63
C LYS A 81 14.81 23.88 33.29
N PRO A 82 14.27 24.48 32.22
CA PRO A 82 14.37 23.89 30.88
C PRO A 82 15.86 23.74 30.56
N LYS A 83 16.33 22.50 30.41
CA LYS A 83 17.64 22.27 29.79
C LYS A 83 17.40 22.34 28.29
N GLU A 84 18.19 23.15 27.60
CA GLU A 84 18.24 23.09 26.14
C GLU A 84 18.52 21.64 25.72
N PRO A 85 17.81 21.15 24.67
CA PRO A 85 18.08 19.83 24.16
C PRO A 85 19.55 19.74 23.72
N PRO A 86 20.21 18.59 23.94
CA PRO A 86 21.58 18.40 23.48
C PRO A 86 21.69 18.65 21.96
N PRO A 87 22.86 19.09 21.49
CA PRO A 87 23.07 19.36 20.06
C PRO A 87 22.83 18.09 19.23
N LEU A 88 22.23 18.26 18.05
CA LEU A 88 21.95 17.17 17.13
C LEU A 88 23.25 16.49 16.69
N ASN A 89 23.27 15.16 16.67
CA ASN A 89 24.39 14.41 16.11
C ASN A 89 24.42 14.53 14.57
N GLN A 90 25.51 14.10 13.93
CA GLN A 90 25.69 14.23 12.47
C GLN A 90 24.54 13.60 11.66
N ARG A 91 24.03 12.43 12.07
CA ARG A 91 22.91 11.77 11.38
C ARG A 91 21.62 12.56 11.55
N GLU A 92 21.41 13.16 12.72
CA GLU A 92 20.25 14.01 12.99
C GLU A 92 20.31 15.31 12.20
N GLN A 93 21.50 15.90 12.02
CA GLN A 93 21.70 17.09 11.19
C GLN A 93 21.36 16.79 9.72
N ILE A 94 21.82 15.67 9.16
CA ILE A 94 21.46 15.26 7.79
C ILE A 94 19.95 14.98 7.70
N ALA A 95 19.36 14.30 8.69
CA ALA A 95 17.92 14.06 8.74
C ALA A 95 17.09 15.37 8.79
N LEU A 96 17.64 16.42 9.42
CA LEU A 96 17.05 17.75 9.44
C LEU A 96 17.22 18.45 8.09
N GLN A 97 18.39 18.35 7.47
CA GLN A 97 18.64 18.93 6.15
C GLN A 97 17.67 18.37 5.10
N ARG A 98 17.54 17.05 4.98
CA ARG A 98 16.58 16.41 4.06
C ARG A 98 15.14 16.85 4.30
N HIS A 99 14.80 17.12 5.56
CA HIS A 99 13.48 17.64 5.89
C HIS A 99 13.30 19.07 5.44
N ASN A 100 14.29 19.92 5.66
CA ASN A 100 14.25 21.31 5.19
C ASN A 100 14.12 21.39 3.66
N GLU A 101 14.71 20.43 2.93
CA GLU A 101 14.55 20.27 1.48
C GLU A 101 13.12 19.84 1.10
N ALA A 102 12.53 18.86 1.80
CA ALA A 102 11.17 18.38 1.53
C ALA A 102 10.06 19.34 2.01
N ARG A 103 10.29 20.07 3.11
CA ARG A 103 9.31 20.90 3.81
C ARG A 103 8.55 21.90 2.93
N PRO A 104 9.18 22.72 2.07
CA PRO A 104 8.43 23.66 1.22
C PRO A 104 7.45 22.94 0.30
N LEU A 105 7.86 21.82 -0.30
CA LEU A 105 7.01 21.01 -1.19
C LEU A 105 5.79 20.43 -0.45
N LEU A 106 6.01 19.97 0.78
CA LEU A 106 4.94 19.39 1.61
C LEU A 106 3.92 20.45 2.05
N LEU A 107 4.39 21.64 2.44
CA LEU A 107 3.50 22.75 2.80
C LEU A 107 2.73 23.28 1.59
N GLU A 108 3.41 23.41 0.46
CA GLU A 108 2.81 23.83 -0.80
C GLU A 108 1.69 22.87 -1.25
N ALA A 109 1.94 21.56 -1.16
CA ALA A 109 0.95 20.53 -1.45
C ALA A 109 -0.26 20.61 -0.48
N GLN A 110 0.00 20.73 0.81
CA GLN A 110 -1.05 20.86 1.82
C GLN A 110 -1.88 22.13 1.62
N GLU A 111 -1.26 23.26 1.29
CA GLU A 111 -1.95 24.53 1.02
C GLU A 111 -2.88 24.40 -0.17
N ARG A 112 -2.46 23.74 -1.25
CA ARG A 112 -3.32 23.46 -2.41
C ARG A 112 -4.52 22.58 -2.05
N LEU A 113 -4.31 21.53 -1.25
CA LEU A 113 -5.40 20.68 -0.78
C LEU A 113 -6.42 21.47 0.06
N VAL A 114 -5.95 22.34 0.95
CA VAL A 114 -6.83 23.16 1.80
C VAL A 114 -7.61 24.22 0.99
N LYS A 115 -7.07 24.68 -0.15
CA LYS A 115 -7.74 25.63 -1.05
C LYS A 115 -8.76 24.97 -2.00
N SER A 116 -8.70 23.65 -2.19
CA SER A 116 -9.61 22.91 -3.09
C SER A 116 -10.90 22.52 -2.36
N ASN A 117 -11.86 23.45 -2.29
CA ASN A 117 -13.15 23.22 -1.62
C ASN A 117 -13.92 22.04 -2.24
N GLU A 118 -13.93 21.91 -3.56
CA GLU A 118 -14.66 20.84 -4.26
C GLU A 118 -14.15 19.45 -3.89
N LEU A 119 -12.82 19.29 -3.83
CA LEU A 119 -12.21 18.04 -3.38
C LEU A 119 -12.56 17.77 -1.92
N LEU A 120 -12.39 18.76 -1.03
CA LEU A 120 -12.72 18.61 0.39
C LEU A 120 -14.19 18.24 0.63
N ASP A 121 -15.11 18.82 -0.14
CA ASP A 121 -16.54 18.48 -0.12
C ASP A 121 -16.77 17.04 -0.59
N ALA A 122 -16.08 16.59 -1.65
CA ALA A 122 -16.10 15.21 -2.10
C ALA A 122 -15.54 14.24 -1.02
N LEU A 123 -14.49 14.62 -0.30
CA LEU A 123 -13.94 13.82 0.81
C LEU A 123 -14.92 13.74 1.99
N SER A 124 -15.65 14.82 2.28
CA SER A 124 -16.61 14.85 3.38
C SER A 124 -17.76 13.86 3.20
N THR A 125 -18.12 13.57 1.94
CA THR A 125 -19.19 12.64 1.57
C THR A 125 -18.82 11.17 1.87
N PHE A 126 -17.54 10.84 2.08
CA PHE A 126 -17.10 9.48 2.45
C PHE A 126 -17.78 8.92 3.71
N ARG A 127 -18.21 9.78 4.63
CA ARG A 127 -18.93 9.36 5.84
C ARG A 127 -20.34 8.85 5.56
N SER A 128 -20.97 9.32 4.49
CA SER A 128 -22.38 9.05 4.19
C SER A 128 -22.60 7.64 3.63
N ASP A 129 -21.66 7.13 2.84
CA ASP A 129 -21.70 5.79 2.25
C ASP A 129 -21.41 4.64 3.24
N SER A 130 -21.11 4.97 4.51
CA SER A 130 -20.77 4.02 5.56
C SER A 130 -21.97 3.28 6.17
N ARG A 131 -23.20 3.43 5.64
CA ARG A 131 -24.41 2.74 6.11
C ARG A 131 -24.60 1.34 5.49
N GLY A 132 -23.52 0.61 5.25
CA GLY A 132 -23.57 -0.81 4.90
C GLY A 132 -23.67 -1.68 6.15
N THR A 133 -24.56 -2.67 6.15
CA THR A 133 -24.73 -3.64 7.24
C THR A 133 -23.41 -4.40 7.44
N VAL A 134 -22.71 -4.14 8.55
CA VAL A 134 -21.52 -4.89 8.96
C VAL A 134 -21.98 -6.29 9.36
N ARG A 135 -21.64 -7.31 8.58
CA ARG A 135 -21.67 -8.70 9.08
C ARG A 135 -20.52 -8.84 10.07
N GLU A 136 -20.82 -9.20 11.31
CA GLU A 136 -19.82 -9.63 12.27
C GLU A 136 -19.21 -10.95 11.76
N CYS A 137 -18.03 -10.90 11.15
CA CYS A 137 -17.25 -12.11 10.88
C CYS A 137 -16.58 -12.55 12.19
N GLU A 138 -17.04 -13.67 12.75
CA GLU A 138 -16.53 -14.32 13.97
C GLU A 138 -15.19 -15.07 13.74
N GLY A 139 -14.33 -14.56 12.85
CA GLY A 139 -13.04 -15.15 12.54
C GLY A 139 -11.96 -14.72 13.55
N SER A 140 -11.23 -15.67 14.15
CA SER A 140 -10.03 -15.35 14.92
C SER A 140 -8.91 -14.87 13.99
N GLN A 141 -8.35 -13.68 14.24
CA GLN A 141 -7.19 -13.21 13.49
C GLN A 141 -5.97 -14.06 13.81
N HIS A 142 -5.55 -14.89 12.86
CA HIS A 142 -4.33 -15.68 12.98
C HIS A 142 -3.13 -14.93 12.39
N SER A 143 -1.97 -15.08 13.01
CA SER A 143 -0.71 -14.60 12.42
C SER A 143 -0.25 -15.62 11.38
N PHE A 144 -0.23 -15.23 10.10
CA PHE A 144 0.30 -16.07 9.03
C PHE A 144 1.77 -16.43 9.24
N VAL A 145 2.54 -15.56 9.90
CA VAL A 145 3.94 -15.83 10.29
C VAL A 145 4.03 -17.03 11.24
N GLN A 146 3.11 -17.12 12.21
CA GLN A 146 3.06 -18.25 13.15
C GLN A 146 2.53 -19.50 12.46
N LEU A 147 1.45 -19.39 11.69
CA LEU A 147 0.88 -20.50 10.93
C LEU A 147 1.90 -21.12 9.96
N GLY A 148 2.70 -20.33 9.26
CA GLY A 148 3.71 -20.86 8.35
C GLY A 148 4.85 -21.64 9.04
N ARG A 149 5.01 -21.46 10.36
CA ARG A 149 5.98 -22.24 11.17
C ARG A 149 5.35 -23.50 11.76
N GLU A 150 4.12 -23.40 12.22
CA GLU A 150 3.42 -24.47 12.94
C GLU A 150 2.68 -25.44 12.00
N ALA A 151 2.17 -24.93 10.88
CA ALA A 151 1.40 -25.66 9.88
C ALA A 151 1.90 -25.33 8.45
N PRO A 152 3.14 -25.72 8.08
CA PRO A 152 3.69 -25.43 6.76
C PRO A 152 2.93 -26.10 5.60
N LEU A 153 2.13 -27.12 5.89
CA LEU A 153 1.27 -27.84 4.94
C LEU A 153 -0.17 -27.28 4.90
N LEU A 154 -0.43 -26.15 5.54
CA LEU A 154 -1.76 -25.51 5.52
C LEU A 154 -2.18 -25.25 4.08
N GLU A 155 -3.42 -25.60 3.77
CA GLU A 155 -4.00 -25.42 2.44
C GLU A 155 -4.83 -24.13 2.39
N VAL A 156 -4.95 -23.60 1.17
CA VAL A 156 -5.90 -22.56 0.81
C VAL A 156 -6.85 -23.14 -0.23
N THR A 157 -8.13 -22.94 0.01
CA THR A 157 -9.20 -23.30 -0.91
C THR A 157 -9.60 -22.06 -1.70
N LEU A 158 -9.50 -22.10 -3.02
CA LEU A 158 -10.00 -21.06 -3.90
C LEU A 158 -11.38 -21.46 -4.44
N ASN A 159 -12.38 -20.61 -4.19
CA ASN A 159 -13.74 -20.79 -4.66
C ASN A 159 -14.02 -19.79 -5.80
N SER A 160 -13.99 -20.28 -7.04
CA SER A 160 -14.34 -19.51 -8.25
C SER A 160 -15.74 -19.85 -8.74
N ARG A 161 -16.49 -18.84 -9.19
CA ARG A 161 -17.79 -19.07 -9.84
C ARG A 161 -17.57 -19.59 -11.26
N VAL A 162 -18.30 -20.64 -11.62
CA VAL A 162 -18.47 -21.06 -13.00
C VAL A 162 -19.85 -20.58 -13.46
N CYS A 163 -19.89 -19.58 -14.33
CA CYS A 163 -21.14 -19.21 -15.00
C CYS A 163 -21.45 -20.25 -16.08
N HIS A 164 -22.49 -21.06 -15.87
CA HIS A 164 -23.07 -21.83 -16.97
C HIS A 164 -23.83 -20.89 -17.92
N PRO A 165 -23.83 -21.12 -19.24
CA PRO A 165 -24.56 -20.31 -20.22
C PRO A 165 -26.08 -20.20 -19.96
N ASP A 166 -26.65 -21.07 -19.13
CA ASP A 166 -28.09 -21.22 -18.92
C ASP A 166 -28.59 -20.74 -17.53
N ALA A 167 -27.79 -20.00 -16.76
CA ALA A 167 -28.19 -19.54 -15.42
C ALA A 167 -29.15 -18.33 -15.47
N ASP A 168 -30.29 -18.44 -14.77
CA ASP A 168 -31.35 -17.42 -14.67
C ASP A 168 -30.82 -16.09 -14.05
N PRO A 169 -30.93 -14.94 -14.74
CA PRO A 169 -30.44 -13.64 -14.26
C PRO A 169 -31.11 -13.13 -12.97
N HIS A 170 -32.24 -13.71 -12.55
CA HIS A 170 -33.09 -13.13 -11.51
C HIS A 170 -32.84 -13.63 -10.08
N HIS A 171 -31.83 -14.49 -9.85
CA HIS A 171 -31.42 -14.91 -8.50
C HIS A 171 -29.90 -14.96 -8.35
N PRO A 172 -29.24 -13.86 -7.93
CA PRO A 172 -27.81 -13.89 -7.64
C PRO A 172 -27.60 -14.74 -6.37
N PRO A 173 -26.78 -15.80 -6.45
CA PRO A 173 -26.55 -16.68 -5.31
C PRO A 173 -25.71 -16.00 -4.24
N ASN A 174 -25.96 -16.37 -2.99
CA ASN A 174 -25.25 -15.88 -1.83
C ASN A 174 -23.92 -16.64 -1.72
N ASP A 175 -22.77 -15.96 -1.85
CA ASP A 175 -21.44 -16.62 -1.92
C ASP A 175 -20.97 -17.19 -0.57
N PHE A 176 -21.72 -16.91 0.50
CA PHE A 176 -21.44 -17.37 1.86
C PHE A 176 -22.46 -18.40 2.35
N GLU A 177 -23.38 -18.85 1.49
CA GLU A 177 -24.34 -19.93 1.77
C GLU A 177 -24.28 -20.97 0.65
N GLU A 178 -24.30 -22.25 1.00
CA GLU A 178 -24.43 -23.38 0.05
C GLU A 178 -25.80 -23.34 -0.63
N SER A 179 -25.95 -22.49 -1.65
CA SER A 179 -27.12 -22.48 -2.53
C SER A 179 -26.87 -23.44 -3.71
N PRO A 180 -27.80 -24.35 -4.07
CA PRO A 180 -27.57 -25.40 -5.07
C PRO A 180 -27.38 -24.91 -6.52
N SER A 181 -27.49 -23.60 -6.80
CA SER A 181 -27.50 -23.05 -8.16
C SER A 181 -26.16 -22.47 -8.64
N VAL A 182 -25.10 -22.49 -7.82
CA VAL A 182 -23.74 -22.11 -8.25
C VAL A 182 -22.88 -23.34 -8.39
N CYS A 183 -22.43 -23.61 -9.61
CA CYS A 183 -21.30 -24.51 -9.79
C CYS A 183 -20.03 -23.74 -9.42
N CYS A 184 -19.48 -24.01 -8.23
CA CYS A 184 -18.21 -23.46 -7.79
C CYS A 184 -17.08 -24.40 -8.23
N GLU A 185 -16.11 -23.91 -8.99
CA GLU A 185 -14.86 -24.64 -9.18
C GLU A 185 -13.99 -24.37 -7.96
N GLN A 186 -13.66 -25.45 -7.24
CA GLN A 186 -12.85 -25.42 -6.04
C GLN A 186 -11.43 -25.90 -6.36
N ARG A 187 -10.43 -25.07 -6.05
CA ARG A 187 -9.01 -25.43 -6.18
C ARG A 187 -8.35 -25.40 -4.81
N VAL A 188 -7.82 -26.54 -4.37
CA VAL A 188 -7.08 -26.65 -3.10
C VAL A 188 -5.58 -26.67 -3.40
N LEU A 189 -4.85 -25.76 -2.75
CA LEU A 189 -3.42 -25.55 -2.98
C LEU A 189 -2.71 -25.35 -1.64
N PRO A 190 -1.40 -25.64 -1.53
CA PRO A 190 -0.62 -25.22 -0.38
C PRO A 190 -0.66 -23.68 -0.24
N ALA A 191 -0.94 -23.18 0.96
CA ALA A 191 -0.99 -21.75 1.24
C ALA A 191 0.42 -21.13 1.35
N PHE A 192 1.41 -21.91 1.80
CA PHE A 192 2.78 -21.47 2.02
C PHE A 192 3.75 -22.03 0.97
N ASN A 193 4.76 -21.24 0.60
CA ASN A 193 5.82 -21.63 -0.34
C ASN A 193 5.29 -22.15 -1.69
N ASN A 194 4.14 -21.64 -2.11
CA ASN A 194 3.48 -21.99 -3.36
C ASN A 194 2.86 -20.72 -3.96
N LEU A 195 2.84 -20.65 -5.29
CA LEU A 195 2.19 -19.55 -5.99
C LEU A 195 0.69 -19.85 -6.07
N VAL A 196 -0.11 -19.02 -5.42
CA VAL A 196 -1.58 -19.11 -5.45
C VAL A 196 -2.07 -18.04 -6.41
N ALA A 197 -2.72 -18.46 -7.50
CA ALA A 197 -3.10 -17.59 -8.59
C ALA A 197 -4.61 -17.59 -8.83
N ASN A 198 -5.19 -16.39 -8.84
CA ASN A 198 -6.49 -16.13 -9.45
C ASN A 198 -6.27 -15.70 -10.90
N ASP A 199 -6.25 -16.67 -11.81
CA ASP A 199 -6.09 -16.44 -13.24
C ASP A 199 -7.41 -16.06 -13.94
N THR A 200 -8.49 -15.92 -13.17
CA THR A 200 -9.81 -15.56 -13.71
C THR A 200 -9.94 -14.05 -13.87
N LYS A 201 -10.93 -13.63 -14.68
CA LYS A 201 -11.29 -12.23 -14.88
C LYS A 201 -12.18 -11.66 -13.76
N ASP A 202 -12.44 -12.44 -12.72
CA ASP A 202 -13.37 -12.11 -11.64
C ASP A 202 -12.72 -12.31 -10.26
N ASP A 203 -13.38 -11.83 -9.21
CA ASP A 203 -12.91 -11.96 -7.84
C ASP A 203 -13.10 -13.40 -7.33
N VAL A 204 -12.10 -13.92 -6.63
CA VAL A 204 -12.13 -15.26 -6.03
C VAL A 204 -12.14 -15.15 -4.51
N VAL A 205 -12.94 -15.98 -3.86
CA VAL A 205 -12.92 -16.10 -2.39
C VAL A 205 -11.96 -17.23 -2.03
N ALA A 206 -10.89 -16.89 -1.33
CA ALA A 206 -9.96 -17.84 -0.75
C ALA A 206 -10.36 -18.15 0.70
N GLU A 207 -10.27 -19.40 1.11
CA GLU A 207 -10.58 -19.85 2.47
C GLU A 207 -9.36 -20.50 3.13
N ILE A 208 -9.03 -20.05 4.34
CA ILE A 208 -7.97 -20.61 5.19
C ILE A 208 -8.48 -20.63 6.64
N LEU A 209 -8.52 -21.80 7.27
CA LEU A 209 -8.98 -21.97 8.67
C LEU A 209 -10.34 -21.28 8.94
N ASN A 210 -11.32 -21.48 8.05
CA ASN A 210 -12.66 -20.88 8.07
C ASN A 210 -12.70 -19.34 7.94
N ASN A 211 -11.56 -18.69 7.69
CA ASN A 211 -11.51 -17.27 7.34
C ASN A 211 -11.55 -17.10 5.83
N HIS A 212 -12.27 -16.08 5.37
CA HIS A 212 -12.44 -15.77 3.95
C HIS A 212 -11.60 -14.57 3.56
N TYR A 213 -10.94 -14.66 2.41
CA TYR A 213 -10.08 -13.63 1.85
C TYR A 213 -10.48 -13.35 0.40
N ILE A 214 -10.57 -12.08 0.02
CA ILE A 214 -10.95 -11.68 -1.34
C ILE A 214 -9.69 -11.50 -2.18
N ILE A 215 -9.57 -12.29 -3.24
CA ILE A 215 -8.44 -12.27 -4.17
C ILE A 215 -8.90 -11.59 -5.46
N PRO A 216 -8.31 -10.45 -5.85
CA PRO A 216 -8.71 -9.73 -7.06
C PRO A 216 -8.39 -10.54 -8.32
N ARG A 217 -9.06 -10.20 -9.42
CA ARG A 217 -8.84 -10.81 -10.74
C ARG A 217 -7.38 -10.73 -11.21
N GLU A 218 -6.98 -11.73 -11.98
CA GLU A 218 -5.66 -11.82 -12.65
C GLU A 218 -4.48 -11.55 -11.70
N SER A 219 -4.59 -11.95 -10.44
CA SER A 219 -3.60 -11.66 -9.40
C SER A 219 -3.03 -12.94 -8.80
N CYS A 220 -1.84 -12.82 -8.22
CA CYS A 220 -1.18 -13.93 -7.55
C CYS A 220 -0.67 -13.48 -6.20
N PHE A 221 -0.62 -14.41 -5.24
CA PHE A 221 0.20 -14.23 -4.05
C PHE A 221 1.11 -15.42 -3.81
N TYR A 222 2.25 -15.15 -3.18
CA TYR A 222 3.19 -16.17 -2.74
C TYR A 222 3.58 -15.87 -1.30
N MET A 223 3.02 -16.66 -0.38
CA MET A 223 3.24 -16.49 1.04
C MET A 223 4.46 -17.28 1.50
N SER A 224 5.54 -16.58 1.85
CA SER A 224 6.78 -17.22 2.28
C SER A 224 7.74 -16.26 2.97
N ASP A 225 8.71 -16.84 3.68
CA ASP A 225 9.83 -16.12 4.27
C ASP A 225 10.86 -15.67 3.22
N LEU A 226 11.65 -14.65 3.58
CA LEU A 226 12.73 -14.10 2.76
C LEU A 226 13.70 -15.15 2.21
N ARG A 227 13.96 -16.25 2.94
CA ARG A 227 14.83 -17.35 2.48
C ARG A 227 14.32 -18.02 1.20
N GLN A 228 13.01 -17.95 0.93
CA GLN A 228 12.33 -18.63 -0.17
C GLN A 228 12.02 -17.71 -1.35
N ILE A 229 12.41 -16.42 -1.30
CA ILE A 229 12.13 -15.48 -2.40
C ILE A 229 12.68 -15.94 -3.75
N ARG A 230 13.74 -16.75 -3.75
CA ARG A 230 14.34 -17.27 -4.98
C ARG A 230 13.41 -18.20 -5.76
N ASN A 231 12.35 -18.73 -5.13
CA ASN A 231 11.35 -19.55 -5.80
C ASN A 231 10.43 -18.72 -6.71
N LEU A 232 10.42 -17.39 -6.56
CA LEU A 232 9.74 -16.47 -7.47
C LEU A 232 10.57 -16.11 -8.70
N LEU A 233 11.83 -16.57 -8.78
CA LEU A 233 12.67 -16.20 -9.90
C LEU A 233 12.09 -16.79 -11.19
N PRO A 234 11.95 -15.96 -12.24
CA PRO A 234 11.52 -16.48 -13.52
C PRO A 234 12.49 -17.54 -14.03
N ALA A 235 11.98 -18.53 -14.78
CA ALA A 235 12.83 -19.50 -15.45
C ALA A 235 13.87 -18.76 -16.31
N ALA A 236 15.13 -19.23 -16.32
CA ALA A 236 16.29 -18.50 -16.81
C ALA A 236 16.20 -17.97 -18.26
N HIS A 237 15.25 -18.48 -19.06
CA HIS A 237 15.04 -18.16 -20.48
C HIS A 237 13.70 -17.48 -20.78
N ALA A 238 12.90 -17.13 -19.77
CA ALA A 238 11.64 -16.45 -20.00
C ALA A 238 11.83 -14.92 -19.86
N ASP A 239 11.22 -14.15 -20.77
CA ASP A 239 11.04 -12.69 -20.66
C ASP A 239 10.05 -12.33 -19.53
N SER A 240 9.96 -13.14 -18.47
CA SER A 240 8.93 -13.05 -17.44
C SER A 240 9.45 -12.41 -16.14
N GLY A 241 10.35 -11.44 -16.25
CA GLY A 241 10.65 -10.52 -15.14
C GLY A 241 9.58 -9.45 -14.96
N PHE A 242 9.76 -8.58 -13.97
CA PHE A 242 8.83 -7.51 -13.62
C PHE A 242 9.35 -6.15 -14.09
N ASN A 243 8.47 -5.32 -14.64
CA ASN A 243 8.77 -3.95 -15.07
C ASN A 243 8.60 -2.95 -13.91
N LEU A 244 7.76 -3.29 -12.92
CA LEU A 244 7.60 -2.51 -11.69
C LEU A 244 7.78 -3.42 -10.47
N ILE A 245 8.69 -3.03 -9.59
CA ILE A 245 8.98 -3.72 -8.33
C ILE A 245 8.77 -2.74 -7.19
N ILE A 246 7.68 -2.90 -6.43
CA ILE A 246 7.43 -2.15 -5.19
C ILE A 246 8.00 -2.95 -4.02
N VAL A 247 8.65 -2.27 -3.07
CA VAL A 247 9.24 -2.89 -1.89
C VAL A 247 8.87 -2.08 -0.65
N ASP A 248 8.15 -2.68 0.30
CA ASP A 248 7.83 -2.08 1.62
C ASP A 248 8.40 -2.94 2.75
N PRO A 249 9.72 -2.95 2.94
CA PRO A 249 10.34 -3.89 3.86
C PRO A 249 10.01 -3.54 5.33
N PRO A 250 9.95 -4.54 6.22
CA PRO A 250 9.71 -4.34 7.64
C PRO A 250 10.97 -3.79 8.33
N TRP A 251 11.30 -2.52 8.07
CA TRP A 251 12.46 -1.83 8.63
C TRP A 251 12.51 -1.94 10.16
N GLU A 252 13.71 -2.15 10.70
CA GLU A 252 13.93 -2.13 12.16
C GLU A 252 13.47 -0.78 12.76
N ASN A 253 12.42 -0.85 13.59
CA ASN A 253 11.87 0.31 14.29
C ASN A 253 11.69 0.00 15.78
N ALA A 254 12.23 0.90 16.62
CA ALA A 254 12.07 0.81 18.08
C ALA A 254 10.59 0.72 18.51
N SER A 255 9.68 1.31 17.72
CA SER A 255 8.25 1.28 17.97
C SER A 255 7.55 -0.04 17.61
N ALA A 256 7.97 -0.80 16.58
CA ALA A 256 7.40 -2.14 16.38
C ALA A 256 8.02 -3.17 17.32
N HIS A 257 9.29 -2.98 17.75
CA HIS A 257 9.86 -3.74 18.86
C HIS A 257 9.05 -3.58 20.15
N GLN A 258 8.64 -2.35 20.50
CA GLN A 258 7.83 -2.09 21.70
C GLN A 258 6.39 -2.64 21.61
N LYS A 259 5.84 -2.82 20.41
CA LYS A 259 4.47 -3.30 20.20
C LYS A 259 4.38 -4.77 19.81
N SER A 260 5.51 -5.48 19.71
CA SER A 260 5.63 -6.90 19.35
C SER A 260 4.76 -7.35 18.18
N ARG A 261 4.48 -6.46 17.21
CA ARG A 261 3.52 -6.77 16.16
C ARG A 261 4.08 -7.74 15.11
N TYR A 262 5.40 -7.69 14.87
CA TYR A 262 6.12 -8.61 13.96
C TYR A 262 7.59 -8.77 14.38
N PRO A 263 8.22 -9.95 14.19
CA PRO A 263 9.66 -10.10 14.35
C PRO A 263 10.40 -9.30 13.27
N THR A 264 11.23 -8.33 13.66
CA THR A 264 12.01 -7.51 12.72
C THR A 264 13.27 -8.26 12.29
N LEU A 265 13.49 -8.40 10.98
CA LEU A 265 14.74 -8.89 10.42
C LEU A 265 15.80 -7.77 10.42
N PRO A 266 17.08 -8.07 10.70
CA PRO A 266 18.14 -7.09 10.50
C PRO A 266 18.13 -6.55 9.07
N ASN A 267 18.21 -5.22 8.92
CA ASN A 267 18.04 -4.59 7.59
C ASN A 267 19.05 -5.10 6.53
N ARG A 268 20.20 -5.62 6.96
CA ARG A 268 21.20 -6.24 6.06
C ARG A 268 20.68 -7.46 5.32
N TYR A 269 19.67 -8.17 5.84
CA TYR A 269 19.06 -9.30 5.12
C TYR A 269 18.40 -8.83 3.82
N PHE A 270 17.93 -7.58 3.72
CA PHE A 270 17.35 -7.06 2.48
C PHE A 270 18.36 -6.95 1.33
N LEU A 271 19.68 -6.99 1.61
CA LEU A 271 20.72 -7.10 0.58
C LEU A 271 20.61 -8.40 -0.22
N SER A 272 19.99 -9.46 0.32
CA SER A 272 19.84 -10.74 -0.37
C SER A 272 18.65 -10.79 -1.33
N LEU A 273 17.82 -9.73 -1.39
CA LEU A 273 16.71 -9.67 -2.34
C LEU A 273 17.25 -9.70 -3.78
N PRO A 274 16.77 -10.63 -4.63
CA PRO A 274 17.30 -10.82 -5.97
C PRO A 274 16.65 -9.84 -6.97
N ILE A 275 16.67 -8.53 -6.67
CA ILE A 275 16.00 -7.50 -7.48
C ILE A 275 16.45 -7.54 -8.94
N LYS A 276 17.76 -7.68 -9.18
CA LYS A 276 18.31 -7.79 -10.53
C LYS A 276 17.79 -9.01 -11.29
N GLN A 277 17.59 -10.14 -10.61
CA GLN A 277 17.05 -11.35 -11.25
C GLN A 277 15.53 -11.29 -11.44
N LEU A 278 14.81 -10.51 -10.61
CA LEU A 278 13.38 -10.24 -10.77
C LEU A 278 13.09 -9.21 -11.88
N THR A 279 14.09 -8.45 -12.30
CA THR A 279 13.95 -7.38 -13.31
C THR A 279 13.64 -7.94 -14.70
N HIS A 280 12.67 -7.35 -15.40
CA HIS A 280 12.34 -7.68 -16.78
C HIS A 280 13.52 -7.44 -17.74
N THR A 281 13.54 -8.11 -18.89
CA THR A 281 14.64 -8.02 -19.86
C THR A 281 14.79 -6.61 -20.47
N GLU A 282 13.72 -5.83 -20.50
CA GLU A 282 13.67 -4.40 -20.88
C GLU A 282 13.96 -3.43 -19.70
N GLY A 283 14.21 -3.94 -18.49
CA GLY A 283 14.46 -3.16 -17.27
C GLY A 283 13.23 -3.01 -16.37
N ALA A 284 13.44 -2.39 -15.21
CA ALA A 284 12.38 -2.17 -14.23
C ALA A 284 12.52 -0.84 -13.50
N LEU A 285 11.38 -0.24 -13.14
CA LEU A 285 11.29 0.77 -12.10
C LEU A 285 11.19 0.06 -10.74
N VAL A 286 12.05 0.44 -9.80
CA VAL A 286 12.06 -0.05 -8.43
C VAL A 286 11.61 1.08 -7.51
N ALA A 287 10.57 0.83 -6.71
CA ALA A 287 10.02 1.79 -5.78
C ALA A 287 10.10 1.27 -4.34
N LEU A 288 10.92 1.90 -3.52
CA LEU A 288 11.23 1.46 -2.15
C LEU A 288 10.68 2.44 -1.12
N TRP A 289 9.77 1.96 -0.27
CA TRP A 289 9.31 2.73 0.89
C TRP A 289 10.41 2.79 1.96
N VAL A 290 10.72 3.99 2.45
CA VAL A 290 11.74 4.22 3.47
C VAL A 290 11.23 5.22 4.51
N THR A 291 11.43 4.90 5.79
CA THR A 291 11.13 5.84 6.87
C THR A 291 12.09 7.04 6.86
N ASN A 292 11.74 8.15 7.50
CA ASN A 292 12.59 9.34 7.59
C ASN A 292 13.86 9.19 8.47
N ARG A 293 14.23 7.96 8.84
CA ARG A 293 15.44 7.69 9.63
C ARG A 293 16.68 7.75 8.74
N GLU A 294 17.59 8.68 9.05
CA GLU A 294 18.80 8.86 8.23
C GLU A 294 19.68 7.61 8.13
N LYS A 295 19.76 6.80 9.19
CA LYS A 295 20.49 5.52 9.12
C LYS A 295 19.98 4.63 7.98
N LEU A 296 18.67 4.60 7.74
CA LEU A 296 18.05 3.81 6.68
C LEU A 296 18.25 4.47 5.32
N ARG A 297 18.06 5.79 5.21
CA ARG A 297 18.36 6.56 3.99
C ARG A 297 19.79 6.33 3.50
N SER A 298 20.76 6.53 4.38
CA SER A 298 22.17 6.29 4.11
C SER A 298 22.47 4.82 3.75
N PHE A 299 21.84 3.85 4.41
CA PHE A 299 21.98 2.43 4.08
C PHE A 299 21.44 2.11 2.68
N VAL A 300 20.29 2.68 2.33
CA VAL A 300 19.70 2.48 1.00
C VAL A 300 20.61 3.02 -0.09
N GLU A 301 21.07 4.26 0.06
CA GLU A 301 21.90 4.96 -0.92
C GLU A 301 23.29 4.31 -1.09
N ARG A 302 23.90 3.86 0.01
CA ARG A 302 25.31 3.39 0.01
C ARG A 302 25.49 1.88 -0.13
N GLU A 303 24.50 1.09 0.30
CA GLU A 303 24.62 -0.37 0.34
C GLU A 303 23.51 -1.06 -0.45
N LEU A 304 22.24 -0.72 -0.20
CA LEU A 304 21.10 -1.48 -0.74
C LEU A 304 20.92 -1.34 -2.25
N PHE A 305 20.80 -0.10 -2.75
CA PHE A 305 20.65 0.16 -4.18
C PHE A 305 21.87 -0.32 -4.98
N PRO A 306 23.12 -0.05 -4.54
CA PRO A 306 24.30 -0.64 -5.18
C PRO A 306 24.29 -2.17 -5.20
N ALA A 307 23.93 -2.85 -4.10
CA ALA A 307 23.87 -4.31 -4.05
C ALA A 307 22.79 -4.88 -4.99
N TRP A 308 21.67 -4.18 -5.15
CA TRP A 308 20.61 -4.56 -6.08
C TRP A 308 20.91 -4.19 -7.54
N GLY A 309 21.96 -3.39 -7.80
CA GLY A 309 22.25 -2.85 -9.13
C GLY A 309 21.24 -1.80 -9.59
N VAL A 310 20.58 -1.11 -8.65
CA VAL A 310 19.57 -0.08 -8.91
C VAL A 310 20.23 1.29 -8.92
N SER A 311 20.00 2.06 -10.00
CA SER A 311 20.42 3.46 -10.10
C SER A 311 19.31 4.36 -9.56
N PHE A 312 19.65 5.23 -8.61
CA PHE A 312 18.70 6.22 -8.07
C PHE A 312 18.14 7.12 -9.17
N ALA A 313 16.83 7.42 -9.11
CA ALA A 313 16.13 8.27 -10.07
C ALA A 313 15.46 9.47 -9.40
N ALA A 314 14.69 9.26 -8.32
CA ALA A 314 13.89 10.30 -7.68
C ALA A 314 13.46 9.94 -6.26
N ASN A 315 13.03 10.93 -5.49
CA ASN A 315 12.29 10.79 -4.24
C ASN A 315 10.86 11.29 -4.44
N PHE A 316 9.88 10.50 -4.01
CA PHE A 316 8.52 10.94 -3.77
C PHE A 316 8.26 11.01 -2.25
N TYR A 317 7.27 11.79 -1.85
CA TYR A 317 6.86 11.95 -0.46
C TYR A 317 5.38 11.61 -0.30
N TRP A 318 5.06 10.68 0.59
CA TRP A 318 3.69 10.45 1.01
C TRP A 318 3.35 11.32 2.22
N LEU A 319 2.57 12.37 2.02
CA LEU A 319 2.09 13.27 3.06
C LEU A 319 0.74 12.80 3.61
N LYS A 320 0.66 12.63 4.93
CA LYS A 320 -0.51 12.11 5.63
C LYS A 320 -1.38 13.25 6.12
N VAL A 321 -2.59 13.30 5.59
CA VAL A 321 -3.58 14.35 5.87
C VAL A 321 -4.83 13.76 6.50
N LYS A 322 -5.69 14.63 7.05
CA LYS A 322 -7.04 14.31 7.51
C LYS A 322 -8.05 14.65 6.40
N GLU A 323 -9.31 14.26 6.62
CA GLU A 323 -10.45 14.57 5.72
C GLU A 323 -10.58 16.07 5.40
N ASN A 324 -10.26 16.94 6.37
CA ASN A 324 -10.33 18.39 6.21
C ASN A 324 -9.04 19.01 5.61
N GLY A 325 -8.16 18.20 5.04
CA GLY A 325 -6.88 18.63 4.45
C GLY A 325 -5.77 18.99 5.46
N SER A 326 -6.06 19.06 6.76
CA SER A 326 -5.03 19.33 7.78
C SER A 326 -4.10 18.14 7.99
N LEU A 327 -2.86 18.38 8.41
CA LEU A 327 -1.89 17.32 8.71
C LEU A 327 -2.32 16.48 9.92
N ILE A 328 -1.93 15.19 9.93
CA ILE A 328 -2.22 14.29 11.05
C ILE A 328 -1.49 14.70 12.35
N CYS A 329 -0.37 15.41 12.22
CA CYS A 329 0.41 16.01 13.31
C CYS A 329 1.27 17.15 12.75
N ASP A 330 1.97 17.87 13.63
CA ASP A 330 2.89 18.93 13.24
C ASP A 330 4.01 18.38 12.32
N LEU A 331 4.27 19.11 11.24
CA LEU A 331 5.23 18.76 10.19
C LEU A 331 6.67 18.68 10.72
N ASP A 332 6.98 19.53 11.70
CA ASP A 332 8.34 19.73 12.23
C ASP A 332 8.66 18.78 13.40
N LEU A 333 7.77 17.81 13.70
CA LEU A 333 8.02 16.76 14.70
C LEU A 333 9.12 15.80 14.26
N PHE A 334 10.35 16.08 14.70
CA PHE A 334 11.58 15.40 14.26
C PHE A 334 11.49 13.86 14.16
N HIS A 335 10.89 13.19 15.15
CA HIS A 335 10.76 11.72 15.17
C HIS A 335 9.42 11.18 14.66
N HIS A 336 8.44 12.05 14.39
CA HIS A 336 7.05 11.71 14.08
C HIS A 336 6.47 12.54 12.95
N ARG A 337 7.27 12.84 11.93
CA ARG A 337 6.83 13.63 10.79
C ARG A 337 5.63 12.97 10.08
N PRO A 338 4.64 13.75 9.62
CA PRO A 338 3.43 13.24 8.97
C PRO A 338 3.68 12.81 7.52
N TYR A 339 4.91 12.42 7.15
CA TYR A 339 5.21 11.94 5.81
C TYR A 339 6.23 10.80 5.82
N GLU A 340 6.23 10.00 4.75
CA GLU A 340 7.24 8.97 4.49
C GLU A 340 7.81 9.17 3.07
N CYS A 341 8.98 8.59 2.81
CA CYS A 341 9.63 8.73 1.51
C CYS A 341 9.48 7.44 0.69
N LEU A 342 9.26 7.61 -0.61
CA LEU A 342 9.34 6.55 -1.61
C LEU A 342 10.54 6.86 -2.51
N ILE A 343 11.58 6.02 -2.43
CA ILE A 343 12.79 6.17 -3.23
C ILE A 343 12.61 5.38 -4.52
N LEU A 344 12.77 6.05 -5.65
CA LEU A 344 12.63 5.49 -6.98
C LEU A 344 14.01 5.29 -7.60
N GLY A 345 14.18 4.18 -8.30
CA GLY A 345 15.39 3.89 -9.06
C GLY A 345 15.12 2.93 -10.21
N TYR A 346 16.05 2.85 -11.14
CA TYR A 346 15.97 1.95 -12.29
C TYR A 346 16.91 0.77 -12.13
N SER A 347 16.37 -0.43 -12.32
CA SER A 347 17.16 -1.65 -12.50
C SER A 347 17.32 -1.90 -13.99
N PRO A 348 18.56 -1.99 -14.51
CA PRO A 348 18.80 -2.19 -15.93
C PRO A 348 18.36 -3.59 -16.38
N GLY A 349 17.75 -3.64 -17.57
CA GLY A 349 17.43 -4.89 -18.24
C GLY A 349 18.67 -5.61 -18.78
N LYS A 350 18.46 -6.79 -19.36
CA LYS A 350 19.53 -7.58 -20.02
C LYS A 350 19.76 -7.16 -21.47
N VAL A 351 18.76 -6.53 -22.11
CA VAL A 351 18.86 -6.15 -23.51
C VAL A 351 19.52 -4.78 -23.62
N SER A 352 20.76 -4.75 -24.10
CA SER A 352 21.50 -3.53 -24.41
C SER A 352 21.07 -3.01 -25.79
N ASN A 353 19.84 -2.49 -25.90
CA ASN A 353 19.41 -1.81 -27.12
C ASN A 353 19.88 -0.36 -27.08
N THR A 354 21.16 -0.14 -27.36
CA THR A 354 21.81 1.18 -27.42
C THR A 354 21.24 2.10 -28.52
N ASN A 355 20.35 1.60 -29.38
CA ASN A 355 19.83 2.32 -30.55
C ASN A 355 18.32 2.60 -30.51
N VAL A 356 17.62 2.27 -29.42
CA VAL A 356 16.17 2.56 -29.29
C VAL A 356 15.99 3.55 -28.14
N GLN A 357 15.45 4.73 -28.45
CA GLN A 357 15.09 5.71 -27.43
C GLN A 357 14.18 5.07 -26.37
N PRO A 358 14.37 5.36 -25.07
CA PRO A 358 13.52 4.82 -24.03
C PRO A 358 12.06 5.19 -24.31
N LYS A 359 11.16 4.19 -24.43
CA LYS A 359 9.72 4.41 -24.63
C LYS A 359 8.98 4.81 -23.33
N PHE A 360 9.67 5.42 -22.38
CA PHE A 360 9.12 5.83 -21.08
C PHE A 360 9.69 7.18 -20.66
N LYS A 361 8.97 7.92 -19.81
CA LYS A 361 9.40 9.24 -19.35
C LYS A 361 10.40 9.09 -18.20
N PRO A 362 11.42 9.97 -18.09
CA PRO A 362 12.22 10.04 -16.87
C PRO A 362 11.33 10.46 -15.69
N VAL A 363 11.60 9.89 -14.50
CA VAL A 363 10.84 10.24 -13.30
C VAL A 363 11.14 11.68 -12.92
N LYS A 364 10.10 12.48 -12.67
CA LYS A 364 10.26 13.82 -12.08
C LYS A 364 10.53 13.68 -10.59
N ASN A 365 11.54 14.34 -10.07
CA ASN A 365 11.83 14.33 -8.64
C ASN A 365 10.72 15.05 -7.83
N ASP A 366 10.67 14.79 -6.52
CA ASP A 366 9.97 15.62 -5.54
C ASP A 366 8.44 15.65 -5.65
N ARG A 367 7.82 14.58 -6.17
CA ARG A 367 6.36 14.42 -6.15
C ARG A 367 5.83 14.25 -4.73
N VAL A 368 4.75 14.95 -4.39
CA VAL A 368 4.03 14.81 -3.12
C VAL A 368 2.70 14.10 -3.35
N ILE A 369 2.50 12.98 -2.67
CA ILE A 369 1.28 12.18 -2.69
C ILE A 369 0.58 12.40 -1.36
N MET A 370 -0.59 13.03 -1.37
CA MET A 370 -1.41 13.23 -0.18
C MET A 370 -2.45 12.12 -0.09
N SER A 371 -2.59 11.51 1.08
CA SER A 371 -3.71 10.61 1.35
C SER A 371 -4.06 10.59 2.83
N ILE A 372 -5.29 10.20 3.13
CA ILE A 372 -5.68 9.86 4.50
C ILE A 372 -5.03 8.51 4.83
N PRO A 373 -4.27 8.38 5.94
CA PRO A 373 -3.66 7.11 6.29
C PRO A 373 -4.70 6.11 6.78
N ALA A 374 -4.50 4.84 6.47
CA ALA A 374 -5.39 3.76 6.84
C ALA A 374 -4.97 3.08 8.17
N ASP A 375 -5.12 1.76 8.23
CA ASP A 375 -4.54 0.93 9.30
C ASP A 375 -2.99 0.97 9.28
N TYR A 376 -2.38 0.48 10.35
CA TYR A 376 -0.94 0.53 10.56
C TYR A 376 -0.16 -0.14 9.42
N SER A 377 0.82 0.58 8.89
CA SER A 377 1.71 0.15 7.82
C SER A 377 1.00 -0.19 6.48
N ARG A 378 -0.22 0.30 6.25
CA ARG A 378 -0.86 0.23 4.93
C ARG A 378 -0.53 1.49 4.14
N LYS A 379 0.29 1.35 3.09
CA LYS A 379 0.69 2.43 2.18
C LYS A 379 -0.39 2.67 1.12
N PRO A 380 -0.48 3.87 0.53
CA PRO A 380 -1.38 4.09 -0.60
C PRO A 380 -0.93 3.26 -1.83
N PRO A 381 -1.88 2.79 -2.66
CA PRO A 381 -1.60 2.06 -3.90
C PRO A 381 -1.08 3.00 -5.00
N ILE A 382 0.23 3.26 -5.00
CA ILE A 382 0.87 4.30 -5.84
C ILE A 382 1.17 3.88 -7.29
N ALA A 383 0.76 2.68 -7.71
CA ALA A 383 1.07 2.09 -9.02
C ALA A 383 0.75 3.01 -10.20
N ASP A 384 -0.46 3.58 -10.21
CA ASP A 384 -0.95 4.42 -11.31
C ASP A 384 -0.12 5.68 -11.52
N LEU A 385 0.42 6.24 -10.43
CA LEU A 385 1.29 7.41 -10.47
C LEU A 385 2.68 7.09 -11.06
N LEU A 386 3.03 5.80 -11.18
CA LEU A 386 4.31 5.35 -11.69
C LEU A 386 4.24 4.85 -13.15
N LEU A 387 3.04 4.61 -13.70
CA LEU A 387 2.86 3.92 -14.99
C LEU A 387 3.65 4.55 -16.14
N GLU A 388 3.73 5.87 -16.21
CA GLU A 388 4.43 6.59 -17.29
C GLU A 388 5.97 6.49 -17.21
N TYR A 389 6.51 6.10 -16.06
CA TYR A 389 7.95 5.96 -15.81
C TYR A 389 8.43 4.51 -15.91
N ILE A 390 7.52 3.55 -16.08
CA ILE A 390 7.87 2.13 -16.14
C ILE A 390 8.43 1.77 -17.53
N PRO A 391 9.64 1.18 -17.62
CA PRO A 391 10.22 0.72 -18.87
C PRO A 391 9.52 -0.53 -19.44
N GLY A 392 9.57 -0.66 -20.77
CA GLY A 392 9.07 -1.82 -21.50
C GLY A 392 7.61 -1.74 -21.94
N LEU A 393 7.08 -2.88 -22.39
CA LEU A 393 5.70 -2.99 -22.90
C LEU A 393 4.63 -2.71 -21.84
N LYS A 394 3.45 -2.29 -22.32
CA LYS A 394 2.24 -2.09 -21.52
C LYS A 394 1.22 -3.20 -21.86
N PRO A 395 0.48 -3.75 -20.89
CA PRO A 395 0.55 -3.46 -19.46
C PRO A 395 1.85 -4.00 -18.82
N PRO A 396 2.41 -3.31 -17.81
CA PRO A 396 3.62 -3.76 -17.14
C PRO A 396 3.36 -4.98 -16.25
N ARG A 397 4.35 -5.87 -16.13
CA ARG A 397 4.31 -6.92 -15.10
C ARG A 397 4.78 -6.33 -13.77
N CYS A 398 3.98 -6.49 -12.73
CA CYS A 398 4.20 -5.83 -11.45
C CYS A 398 4.33 -6.84 -10.30
N ILE A 399 5.22 -6.54 -9.36
CA ILE A 399 5.35 -7.29 -8.10
C ILE A 399 5.46 -6.32 -6.93
N GLU A 400 4.83 -6.66 -5.82
CA GLU A 400 5.05 -6.04 -4.52
C GLU A 400 5.74 -7.02 -3.57
N LEU A 401 6.89 -6.62 -3.04
CA LEU A 401 7.67 -7.37 -2.06
C LEU A 401 7.36 -6.88 -0.65
N PHE A 402 7.20 -7.84 0.27
CA PHE A 402 6.66 -7.65 1.62
C PHE A 402 5.21 -7.16 1.62
N ALA A 403 4.46 -7.55 0.59
CA ALA A 403 3.07 -7.17 0.39
C ALA A 403 2.17 -7.63 1.55
N ARG A 404 1.15 -6.81 1.82
CA ARG A 404 0.06 -7.11 2.77
C ARG A 404 -1.33 -6.96 2.15
N GLU A 405 -1.37 -6.53 0.90
CA GLU A 405 -2.54 -6.27 0.08
C GLU A 405 -2.24 -6.76 -1.34
N ILE A 406 -3.25 -7.25 -2.05
CA ILE A 406 -3.10 -7.73 -3.42
C ILE A 406 -3.87 -6.77 -4.34
N MET A 407 -3.26 -6.44 -5.48
CA MET A 407 -3.87 -5.65 -6.55
C MET A 407 -4.12 -6.52 -7.78
N ALA A 408 -5.14 -6.19 -8.57
CA ALA A 408 -5.44 -6.92 -9.81
C ALA A 408 -4.27 -6.85 -10.80
N GLY A 409 -3.89 -7.97 -11.41
CA GLY A 409 -2.76 -8.03 -12.35
C GLY A 409 -1.36 -8.14 -11.69
N TRP A 410 -1.28 -8.23 -10.36
CA TRP A 410 -0.01 -8.17 -9.62
C TRP A 410 0.36 -9.50 -8.97
N VAL A 411 1.67 -9.67 -8.77
CA VAL A 411 2.21 -10.67 -7.85
C VAL A 411 2.46 -10.00 -6.49
N ALA A 412 1.83 -10.51 -5.43
CA ALA A 412 2.07 -10.09 -4.06
C ALA A 412 2.94 -11.13 -3.33
N TRP A 413 4.10 -10.71 -2.83
CA TRP A 413 5.00 -11.61 -2.10
C TRP A 413 5.27 -11.09 -0.69
N GLY A 414 5.23 -11.98 0.30
CA GLY A 414 5.60 -11.65 1.67
C GLY A 414 5.11 -12.71 2.65
N ASN A 415 5.24 -12.42 3.94
CA ASN A 415 4.73 -13.33 4.98
C ASN A 415 3.22 -13.22 5.19
N GLU A 416 2.60 -12.09 4.81
CA GLU A 416 1.20 -11.80 5.11
C GLU A 416 0.45 -11.12 3.93
N PRO A 417 0.58 -11.57 2.67
CA PRO A 417 -0.04 -10.91 1.52
C PRO A 417 -1.58 -10.84 1.61
N LEU A 418 -2.20 -11.69 2.44
CA LEU A 418 -3.65 -11.72 2.68
C LEU A 418 -4.12 -10.81 3.81
N CYS A 419 -3.23 -10.05 4.46
CA CYS A 419 -3.59 -9.31 5.68
C CYS A 419 -4.74 -8.30 5.47
N PHE A 420 -4.74 -7.58 4.34
CA PHE A 420 -5.81 -6.64 4.00
C PHE A 420 -6.86 -7.23 3.06
N GLN A 421 -6.76 -8.55 2.79
CA GLN A 421 -7.72 -9.30 1.96
C GLN A 421 -8.82 -9.98 2.76
N ASP A 422 -8.75 -9.96 4.09
CA ASP A 422 -9.81 -10.47 4.97
C ASP A 422 -11.18 -9.89 4.56
N SER A 423 -12.18 -10.76 4.40
CA SER A 423 -13.51 -10.40 3.90
C SER A 423 -14.17 -9.27 4.69
N ARG A 424 -13.78 -9.06 5.96
CA ARG A 424 -14.24 -7.92 6.77
C ARG A 424 -13.90 -6.56 6.16
N TYR A 425 -12.88 -6.44 5.30
CA TYR A 425 -12.56 -5.18 4.63
C TYR A 425 -13.44 -4.91 3.42
N PHE A 426 -14.28 -5.86 3.01
CA PHE A 426 -15.04 -5.82 1.79
C PHE A 426 -16.54 -5.84 2.04
N VAL A 427 -17.28 -5.27 1.09
CA VAL A 427 -18.72 -5.46 0.96
C VAL A 427 -19.00 -5.98 -0.44
N LYS A 428 -19.99 -6.86 -0.57
CA LYS A 428 -20.43 -7.36 -1.88
C LYS A 428 -21.14 -6.25 -2.64
N VAL A 429 -20.80 -6.09 -3.91
CA VAL A 429 -21.55 -5.24 -4.84
C VAL A 429 -22.83 -6.02 -5.16
N MET A 430 -23.99 -5.46 -4.81
CA MET A 430 -25.25 -6.02 -5.26
C MET A 430 -25.41 -5.67 -6.74
N ASP A 431 -25.63 -6.67 -7.58
CA ASP A 431 -26.02 -6.45 -8.97
C ASP A 431 -27.29 -5.57 -8.95
N LYS A 432 -27.21 -4.40 -9.59
CA LYS A 432 -28.32 -3.46 -9.72
C LYS A 432 -29.26 -3.85 -10.84
#